data_AF-A0A938KDN9-F1
#
_entry.id   AF-A0A938KDN9-F1
#
_cell.length_a   1.000
_cell.length_b   1.000
_cell.length_c   1.000
_cell.angle_alpha   90.00
_cell.angle_beta   90.00
_cell.angle_gamma   90.00
#
_symmetry.space_group_name_H-M   'P 1'
#
loop_
_entity.id
_entity.type
_entity.pdbx_description
1 polymer ?
#
loop_
_entity_poly.entity_id
_entity_poly.type
_entity_poly.pdbx_seq_one_letter_code
_entity_poly.pdbx_strand_id
1 'polypeptide(L)'
;MPRKTDSNNPADWLWIAESYLEALRLICERQVGYQLCRSKLAEVLEKMIKAELIRNGWSLEKTHDLEKLLDHLKAQASDLVGVAEPLCDALGELYFIDRYPGFDLEDPDWPTLRQQIESVSRLLFVIQSRLPSAGS
;
A
#
# COMPACT_ATOMS: atom_id res chain seq x y z
N MET A 1 -17.04 22.56 -2.50
CA MET A 1 -15.61 22.53 -2.88
C MET A 1 -15.05 21.18 -2.47
N PRO A 2 -14.26 20.48 -3.31
CA PRO A 2 -13.65 19.22 -2.88
C PRO A 2 -12.75 19.49 -1.66
N ARG A 3 -12.84 18.61 -0.66
CA ARG A 3 -12.00 18.65 0.55
C ARG A 3 -10.53 18.69 0.13
N LYS A 4 -9.76 19.64 0.66
CA LYS A 4 -8.30 19.68 0.51
C LYS A 4 -7.70 18.64 1.46
N THR A 5 -6.94 17.69 0.93
CA THR A 5 -6.23 16.66 1.70
C THR A 5 -4.97 17.23 2.37
N ASP A 6 -4.54 16.63 3.47
CA ASP A 6 -3.31 16.97 4.21
C ASP A 6 -2.38 15.75 4.30
N SER A 7 -1.14 15.90 3.86
CA SER A 7 -0.13 14.84 3.91
C SER A 7 0.29 14.45 5.33
N ASN A 8 -0.02 15.25 6.35
CA ASN A 8 0.20 14.89 7.76
C ASN A 8 -1.05 14.27 8.41
N ASN A 9 -2.14 14.08 7.65
CA ASN A 9 -3.35 13.45 8.14
C ASN A 9 -3.41 11.99 7.68
N PRO A 10 -3.26 10.99 8.58
CA PRO A 10 -3.37 9.57 8.24
C PRO A 10 -4.65 9.21 7.48
N ALA A 11 -5.78 9.84 7.81
CA ALA A 11 -7.07 9.54 7.18
C ALA A 11 -7.08 9.91 5.69
N ASP A 12 -6.36 10.94 5.28
CA ASP A 12 -6.26 11.34 3.86
C ASP A 12 -5.49 10.32 3.03
N TRP A 13 -4.43 9.75 3.60
CA TRP A 13 -3.69 8.66 2.95
C TRP A 13 -4.55 7.42 2.77
N LEU A 14 -5.31 7.03 3.80
CA LEU A 14 -6.19 5.86 3.73
C LEU A 14 -7.36 6.07 2.76
N TRP A 15 -7.93 7.27 2.70
CA TRP A 15 -8.98 7.59 1.73
C TRP A 15 -8.50 7.42 0.29
N ILE A 16 -7.27 7.86 -0.03
CA ILE A 16 -6.67 7.65 -1.36
C ILE A 16 -6.39 6.15 -1.60
N ALA A 17 -5.81 5.48 -0.60
CA ALA A 17 -5.47 4.06 -0.68
C ALA A 17 -6.70 3.18 -0.92
N GLU A 18 -7.81 3.46 -0.24
CA GLU A 18 -9.08 2.76 -0.39
C GLU A 18 -9.64 2.90 -1.82
N SER A 19 -9.66 4.12 -2.37
CA SER A 19 -10.12 4.36 -3.73
C SER A 19 -9.29 3.61 -4.78
N TYR A 20 -7.97 3.56 -4.62
CA TYR A 20 -7.09 2.81 -5.51
C TYR A 20 -7.27 1.31 -5.36
N LEU A 21 -7.48 0.82 -4.14
CA LEU A 21 -7.69 -0.61 -3.88
C LEU A 21 -9.02 -1.10 -4.48
N GLU A 22 -10.07 -0.28 -4.46
CA GLU A 22 -11.33 -0.56 -5.16
C GLU A 22 -11.11 -0.71 -6.67
N ALA A 23 -10.38 0.23 -7.29
CA ALA A 23 -10.04 0.14 -8.70
C ALA A 23 -9.22 -1.12 -9.02
N LEU A 24 -8.25 -1.47 -8.17
CA LEU A 24 -7.41 -2.66 -8.33
C LEU A 24 -8.24 -3.96 -8.33
N ARG A 25 -9.26 -4.07 -7.47
CA ARG A 25 -10.16 -5.23 -7.46
C ARG A 25 -10.87 -5.39 -8.80
N LEU A 26 -11.47 -4.31 -9.32
CA LEU A 26 -12.20 -4.31 -10.60
C LEU A 26 -11.29 -4.65 -11.79
N ILE A 27 -10.08 -4.10 -11.81
CA ILE A 27 -9.10 -4.37 -12.87
C ILE A 27 -8.61 -5.82 -12.80
N CYS A 28 -8.31 -6.32 -11.60
CA CYS A 28 -7.87 -7.69 -11.38
C CYS A 28 -8.94 -8.73 -11.76
N GLU A 29 -10.23 -8.44 -11.57
CA GLU A 29 -11.33 -9.30 -12.05
C GLU A 29 -11.33 -9.45 -13.58
N ARG A 30 -10.97 -8.38 -14.29
CA ARG A 30 -10.89 -8.36 -15.75
C ARG A 30 -9.54 -8.86 -16.28
N GLN A 31 -8.57 -9.09 -15.40
CA GLN A 31 -7.23 -9.57 -15.74
C GLN A 31 -6.55 -8.72 -16.82
N VAL A 32 -6.61 -7.39 -16.66
CA VAL A 32 -5.97 -6.43 -17.59
C VAL A 32 -4.92 -5.58 -16.87
N GLY A 33 -3.80 -5.31 -17.52
CA GLY A 33 -2.75 -4.44 -16.96
C GLY A 33 -2.10 -4.99 -15.69
N TYR A 34 -1.57 -6.21 -15.74
CA TYR A 34 -0.97 -6.89 -14.57
C TYR A 34 0.11 -6.06 -13.87
N GLN A 35 1.07 -5.54 -14.65
CA GLN A 35 2.16 -4.70 -14.17
C GLN A 35 1.62 -3.41 -13.52
N LEU A 36 0.61 -2.78 -14.14
CA LEU A 36 -0.07 -1.63 -13.55
C LEU A 36 -0.69 -1.98 -12.19
N CYS A 37 -1.37 -3.12 -12.10
CA CYS A 37 -1.98 -3.55 -10.84
C CYS A 37 -0.93 -3.77 -9.74
N ARG A 38 0.17 -4.44 -10.07
CA ARG A 38 1.26 -4.71 -9.13
C ARG A 38 1.90 -3.42 -8.63
N SER A 39 2.32 -2.56 -9.55
CA SER A 39 2.92 -1.26 -9.23
C SER A 39 1.99 -0.38 -8.37
N LYS A 40 0.71 -0.33 -8.75
CA LYS A 40 -0.29 0.45 -8.00
C LYS A 40 -0.59 -0.16 -6.63
N LEU A 41 -0.55 -1.48 -6.48
CA LEU A 41 -0.73 -2.14 -5.19
C LEU A 41 0.44 -1.84 -4.24
N ALA A 42 1.68 -1.78 -4.75
CA ALA A 42 2.84 -1.32 -3.99
C ALA A 42 2.65 0.13 -3.50
N GLU A 43 2.15 1.02 -4.36
CA GLU A 43 1.82 2.40 -3.96
C GLU A 43 0.73 2.47 -2.90
N VAL A 44 -0.32 1.63 -3.00
CA VAL A 44 -1.37 1.53 -1.97
C VAL A 44 -0.78 1.13 -0.62
N LEU A 45 0.07 0.10 -0.60
CA LEU A 45 0.76 -0.34 0.61
C LEU A 45 1.65 0.76 1.20
N GLU A 46 2.40 1.49 0.37
CA GLU A 46 3.22 2.63 0.77
C GLU A 46 2.37 3.68 1.52
N LYS A 47 1.22 4.07 0.96
CA LYS A 47 0.32 5.06 1.58
C LYS A 47 -0.21 4.57 2.92
N MET A 48 -0.56 3.29 3.02
CA MET A 48 -1.06 2.69 4.25
C MET A 48 0.00 2.65 5.35
N ILE A 49 1.22 2.24 5.04
CA ILE A 49 2.32 2.23 6.02
C ILE A 49 2.64 3.66 6.46
N LYS A 50 2.70 4.62 5.54
CA LYS A 50 2.87 6.04 5.88
C LYS A 50 1.76 6.55 6.80
N ALA A 51 0.51 6.21 6.53
CA ALA A 51 -0.62 6.59 7.38
C ALA A 51 -0.42 6.10 8.83
N GLU A 52 -0.03 4.83 8.99
CA GLU A 52 0.23 4.25 10.31
C GLU A 52 1.43 4.90 11.01
N LEU A 53 2.53 5.11 10.28
CA LEU A 53 3.72 5.76 10.83
C LEU A 53 3.39 7.18 11.32
N ILE A 54 2.67 7.97 10.50
CA ILE A 54 2.24 9.34 10.85
C ILE A 54 1.32 9.31 12.07
N ARG A 55 0.39 8.34 12.13
CA ARG A 55 -0.49 8.14 13.30
C ARG A 55 0.32 7.90 14.58
N ASN A 56 1.47 7.23 14.47
CA ASN A 56 2.41 7.00 15.57
C ASN A 56 3.44 8.12 15.78
N GLY A 57 3.26 9.29 15.16
CA GLY A 57 4.12 10.46 15.36
C GLY A 57 5.39 10.50 14.50
N TRP A 58 5.50 9.65 13.48
CA TRP A 58 6.59 9.75 12.49
C TRP A 58 6.47 11.05 11.68
N SER A 59 7.60 11.68 11.41
CA SER A 59 7.66 12.85 10.53
C SER A 59 7.73 12.38 9.08
N LEU A 60 6.78 12.81 8.26
CA LEU A 60 6.67 12.37 6.86
C LEU A 60 7.96 12.62 6.07
N GLU A 61 8.57 11.54 5.59
CA GLU A 61 9.67 11.58 4.64
C GLU A 61 9.19 11.33 3.20
N LYS A 62 9.81 12.02 2.24
CA LYS A 62 9.56 11.82 0.80
C LYS A 62 10.33 10.59 0.29
N THR A 63 9.88 9.40 0.69
CA THR A 63 10.40 8.11 0.22
C THR A 63 9.29 7.27 -0.42
N HIS A 64 9.63 6.44 -1.41
CA HIS A 64 8.74 5.44 -2.02
C HIS A 64 9.22 4.01 -1.75
N ASP A 65 10.22 3.88 -0.89
CA ASP A 65 10.90 2.63 -0.58
C ASP A 65 10.13 1.88 0.52
N LEU A 66 9.54 0.73 0.15
CA LEU A 66 8.76 -0.12 1.05
C LEU A 66 9.64 -0.79 2.12
N GLU A 67 10.90 -1.11 1.82
CA GLU A 67 11.84 -1.68 2.80
C GLU A 67 12.15 -0.63 3.87
N LYS A 68 12.48 0.59 3.46
CA LYS A 68 12.70 1.70 4.39
C LYS A 68 11.48 1.97 5.28
N LEU A 69 10.27 1.92 4.71
CA LEU A 69 9.04 2.09 5.48
C LEU A 69 8.80 0.94 6.47
N LEU A 70 9.11 -0.30 6.08
CA LEU A 70 9.07 -1.47 6.95
C LEU A 70 10.07 -1.34 8.11
N ASP A 71 11.27 -0.84 7.86
CA ASP A 71 12.28 -0.60 8.89
C ASP A 71 11.78 0.40 9.94
N HIS A 72 11.05 1.43 9.54
CA HIS A 72 10.40 2.34 10.48
C HIS A 72 9.33 1.64 11.33
N LEU A 73 8.51 0.75 10.75
CA LEU A 73 7.55 -0.05 11.52
C LEU A 73 8.25 -0.96 12.52
N LYS A 74 9.35 -1.60 12.11
CA LYS A 74 10.20 -2.45 12.97
C LYS A 74 10.80 -1.64 14.12
N ALA A 75 11.33 -0.44 13.84
CA ALA A 75 11.90 0.45 14.85
C ALA A 75 10.85 0.92 15.88
N GLN A 76 9.58 1.03 15.49
CA GLN A 76 8.46 1.34 16.39
C GLN A 76 7.93 0.12 17.15
N ALA A 77 8.51 -1.08 16.96
CA ALA A 77 7.99 -2.35 17.46
C ALA A 77 6.49 -2.55 17.11
N SER A 78 6.09 -2.13 15.90
CA SER A 78 4.72 -2.21 15.45
C SER A 78 4.27 -3.67 15.35
N ASP A 79 3.07 -3.96 15.85
CA ASP A 79 2.41 -5.26 15.71
C ASP A 79 2.02 -5.57 14.25
N LEU A 80 2.07 -4.59 13.36
CA LEU A 80 1.80 -4.77 11.93
C LEU A 80 2.96 -5.37 11.16
N VAL A 81 4.18 -5.42 11.72
CA VAL A 81 5.37 -5.94 11.02
C VAL A 81 5.11 -7.33 10.46
N GLY A 82 4.52 -8.24 11.23
CA GLY A 82 4.26 -9.61 10.80
C GLY A 82 3.31 -9.74 9.60
N VAL A 83 2.49 -8.72 9.32
CA VAL A 83 1.59 -8.68 8.16
C VAL A 83 2.18 -7.83 7.03
N ALA A 84 2.91 -6.76 7.35
CA ALA A 84 3.48 -5.82 6.39
C ALA A 84 4.74 -6.37 5.71
N GLU A 85 5.61 -7.07 6.43
CA GLU A 85 6.87 -7.62 5.92
C GLU A 85 6.71 -8.48 4.66
N PRO A 86 5.89 -9.55 4.66
CA PRO A 86 5.71 -10.36 3.45
C PRO A 86 5.10 -9.60 2.27
N LEU A 87 4.35 -8.51 2.54
CA LEU A 87 3.79 -7.65 1.50
C LEU A 87 4.85 -6.71 0.93
N CYS A 88 5.72 -6.15 1.78
CA CYS A 88 6.85 -5.33 1.36
C CYS A 88 7.84 -6.14 0.54
N ASP A 89 8.17 -7.37 0.95
CA ASP A 89 9.07 -8.25 0.20
C ASP A 89 8.49 -8.57 -1.19
N ALA A 90 7.21 -8.92 -1.25
CA ALA A 90 6.56 -9.31 -2.51
C ALA A 90 6.32 -8.14 -3.48
N LEU A 91 6.27 -6.89 -2.98
CA LEU A 91 5.95 -5.70 -3.78
C LEU A 91 7.12 -4.71 -3.93
N GLY A 92 8.17 -4.83 -3.12
CA GLY A 92 9.32 -3.93 -3.08
C GLY A 92 10.26 -4.07 -4.29
N GLU A 93 10.39 -5.29 -4.83
CA GLU A 93 11.29 -5.58 -5.96
C GLU A 93 10.81 -5.01 -7.31
N LEU A 94 9.62 -4.40 -7.35
CA LEU A 94 8.90 -4.14 -8.61
C LEU A 94 9.22 -2.80 -9.27
N TYR A 95 9.95 -1.92 -8.57
CA TYR A 95 10.28 -0.60 -9.10
C TYR A 95 11.14 -0.65 -10.38
N PHE A 96 11.93 -1.72 -10.57
CA PHE A 96 12.82 -1.89 -11.73
C PHE A 96 12.18 -2.69 -12.88
N ILE A 97 11.38 -3.71 -12.58
CA ILE A 97 10.81 -4.63 -13.58
C ILE A 97 9.81 -3.92 -14.49
N ASP A 98 9.00 -3.01 -13.95
CA ASP A 98 7.90 -2.38 -14.70
C ASP A 98 8.33 -1.21 -15.61
N ARG A 99 9.59 -0.77 -15.56
CA ARG A 99 10.06 0.46 -16.24
C ARG A 99 10.98 0.23 -17.42
N TYR A 100 11.49 -0.98 -17.62
CA TYR A 100 12.43 -1.29 -18.67
C TYR A 100 11.93 -2.46 -19.52
N PRO A 101 11.73 -2.26 -20.83
CA PRO A 101 11.49 -3.37 -21.77
C PRO A 101 12.63 -4.40 -21.67
N GLY A 102 12.29 -5.69 -21.62
CA GLY A 102 13.22 -6.82 -21.44
C GLY A 102 13.07 -7.58 -20.12
N PHE A 103 12.26 -7.10 -19.18
CA PHE A 103 11.93 -7.76 -17.90
C PHE A 103 10.50 -8.34 -17.87
N ASP A 104 9.82 -8.31 -19.01
CA ASP A 104 8.42 -8.70 -19.27
C ASP A 104 8.24 -10.19 -19.60
N LEU A 105 9.18 -11.04 -19.19
CA LEU A 105 9.26 -12.46 -19.59
C LEU A 105 8.38 -13.40 -18.75
N GLU A 106 7.73 -12.92 -17.69
CA GLU A 106 6.91 -13.76 -16.81
C GLU A 106 5.42 -13.59 -17.11
N ASP A 107 4.72 -14.73 -17.21
CA ASP A 107 3.27 -14.76 -17.33
C ASP A 107 2.60 -14.11 -16.10
N PRO A 108 1.54 -13.32 -16.28
CA PRO A 108 0.79 -12.74 -15.16
C PRO A 108 0.25 -13.77 -14.16
N ASP A 109 0.77 -13.76 -12.93
CA ASP A 109 0.21 -14.52 -11.81
C ASP A 109 -0.94 -13.75 -11.14
N TRP A 110 -2.11 -13.79 -11.79
CA TRP A 110 -3.35 -13.21 -11.27
C TRP A 110 -3.83 -13.83 -9.94
N PRO A 111 -3.74 -15.16 -9.72
CA PRO A 111 -4.04 -15.74 -8.40
C PRO A 111 -3.25 -15.11 -7.26
N THR A 112 -1.93 -14.96 -7.40
CA THR A 112 -1.08 -14.33 -6.38
C THR A 112 -1.44 -12.87 -6.19
N LEU A 113 -1.62 -12.11 -7.27
CA LEU A 113 -2.04 -10.70 -7.18
C LEU A 113 -3.38 -10.55 -6.44
N ARG A 114 -4.35 -11.44 -6.68
CA ARG A 114 -5.63 -11.44 -5.95
C ARG A 114 -5.43 -11.67 -4.45
N GLN A 115 -4.57 -12.62 -4.06
CA GLN A 115 -4.26 -12.87 -2.66
C GLN A 115 -3.55 -11.68 -1.99
N GLN A 116 -2.68 -10.99 -2.73
CA GLN A 116 -2.02 -9.77 -2.27
C GLN A 116 -3.03 -8.63 -2.08
N ILE A 117 -3.95 -8.41 -3.03
CA ILE A 117 -5.04 -7.43 -2.90
C ILE A 117 -5.88 -7.71 -1.65
N GLU A 118 -6.24 -8.96 -1.39
CA GLU A 118 -7.00 -9.35 -0.18
C GLU A 118 -6.20 -9.10 1.11
N SER A 119 -4.89 -9.37 1.11
CA SER A 119 -4.03 -9.15 2.27
C SER A 119 -3.85 -7.66 2.57
N VAL A 120 -3.63 -6.84 1.54
CA VAL A 120 -3.61 -5.38 1.65
C VAL A 120 -4.97 -4.85 2.11
N SER A 121 -6.09 -5.43 1.65
CA SER A 121 -7.44 -5.07 2.10
C SER A 121 -7.65 -5.30 3.60
N ARG A 122 -7.17 -6.44 4.11
CA ARG A 122 -7.22 -6.73 5.56
C ARG A 122 -6.36 -5.75 6.35
N LEU A 123 -5.15 -5.44 5.87
CA LEU A 123 -4.28 -4.47 6.51
C LEU A 123 -4.93 -3.06 6.54
N LEU A 124 -5.58 -2.66 5.45
CA LEU A 124 -6.31 -1.39 5.39
C LEU A 124 -7.38 -1.30 6.47
N PHE A 125 -8.20 -2.35 6.61
CA PHE A 125 -9.23 -2.41 7.65
C PHE A 125 -8.63 -2.30 9.06
N VAL A 126 -7.51 -2.99 9.33
CA VAL A 126 -6.81 -2.89 10.62
C VAL A 126 -6.34 -1.46 10.88
N ILE A 127 -5.69 -0.80 9.91
CA ILE A 127 -5.20 0.57 10.09
C ILE A 127 -6.36 1.57 10.24
N GLN A 128 -7.44 1.43 9.46
CA GLN A 128 -8.64 2.26 9.59
C GLN A 128 -9.24 2.15 10.99
N SER A 129 -9.29 0.95 11.57
CA SER A 129 -9.82 0.74 12.93
C SER A 129 -9.00 1.41 14.04
N ARG A 130 -7.74 1.78 13.75
CA ARG A 130 -6.84 2.51 14.67
C ARG A 130 -7.00 4.02 14.59
N LEU A 131 -7.67 4.55 13.57
CA LEU A 131 -7.91 5.98 13.46
C LEU A 131 -8.95 6.41 14.50
N PRO A 132 -8.77 7.58 15.14
CA PRO A 132 -9.82 8.13 15.99
C PRO A 132 -11.07 8.34 15.15
N SER A 133 -12.23 7.96 15.67
CA SER A 133 -13.52 8.32 15.09
C SER A 133 -13.50 9.82 14.81
N ALA A 134 -13.82 10.23 13.58
CA ALA A 134 -13.98 11.64 13.27
C ALA A 134 -14.97 12.22 14.28
N GLY A 135 -14.48 13.08 15.18
CA GLY A 135 -15.25 13.61 16.29
C GLY A 135 -16.56 14.20 15.79
N SER A 136 -17.64 13.87 16.51
CA SER A 136 -18.99 14.42 16.35
C SER A 136 -19.01 15.94 16.53
#